data_AF-A0A090W754-F1
#
_entry.id   AF-A0A090W754-F1
#
_cell.length_a   1.000
_cell.length_b   1.000
_cell.length_c   1.000
_cell.angle_alpha   90.00
_cell.angle_beta   90.00
_cell.angle_gamma   90.00
#
_symmetry.space_group_name_H-M   'P 1'
#
loop_
_entity.id
_entity.type
_entity.pdbx_description
1 polymer ?
#
loop_
_entity_poly.entity_id
_entity_poly.type
_entity_poly.pdbx_seq_one_letter_code
_entity_poly.pdbx_strand_id
1 'polypeptide(L)' 'MRHEFFDKILNEKRTVDYVLEHLADANFDPEFYKLHEKEIVAKFNQENNTNIQLKKKSWKRIFSKT' A
#
# COMPACT_ATOMS: atom_id res chain seq x y z
N MET A 1 2.01 2.59 -15.71
CA MET A 1 1.85 3.70 -14.74
C MET A 1 3.26 4.07 -14.27
N ARG A 2 3.61 5.34 -14.04
CA ARG A 2 5.02 5.71 -13.70
C ARG A 2 5.35 5.48 -12.21
N HIS A 3 4.85 4.39 -11.62
CA HIS A 3 5.05 4.03 -10.22
C HIS A 3 5.12 2.50 -10.09
N GLU A 4 6.30 1.94 -9.81
CA GLU A 4 6.56 0.49 -9.85
C GLU A 4 5.59 -0.32 -8.98
N PHE A 5 5.28 0.17 -7.77
CA PHE A 5 4.29 -0.47 -6.91
C PHE A 5 2.92 -0.62 -7.60
N PHE A 6 2.34 0.47 -8.11
CA PHE A 6 1.02 0.41 -8.75
C PHE A 6 1.05 -0.36 -10.07
N ASP A 7 2.14 -0.29 -10.83
CA ASP A 7 2.32 -1.13 -12.01
C ASP A 7 2.24 -2.61 -11.68
N LYS A 8 2.93 -3.04 -10.63
CA LYS A 8 2.87 -4.42 -10.16
C LYS A 8 1.48 -4.82 -9.71
N ILE A 9 0.81 -3.98 -8.91
CA ILE A 9 -0.56 -4.22 -8.43
C ILE A 9 -1.53 -4.42 -9.59
N LEU A 10 -1.46 -3.57 -10.62
CA LEU A 10 -2.36 -3.62 -11.77
C LEU A 10 -2.05 -4.83 -12.67
N ASN A 11 -0.77 -5.10 -12.95
CA ASN A 11 -0.36 -6.24 -13.78
C ASN A 11 -0.70 -7.58 -13.12
N GLU A 12 -0.51 -7.69 -11.80
CA GLU A 12 -0.83 -8.89 -11.02
C GLU A 12 -2.32 -8.96 -10.60
N LYS A 13 -3.13 -7.96 -10.96
CA LYS A 13 -4.56 -7.88 -10.62
C LYS A 13 -4.84 -8.08 -9.12
N ARG A 14 -4.03 -7.44 -8.28
CA ARG A 14 -4.16 -7.55 -6.82
C ARG A 14 -5.47 -6.90 -6.33
N THR A 15 -6.01 -7.44 -5.24
CA THR A 15 -7.22 -6.92 -4.61
C THR A 15 -6.96 -5.58 -3.92
N VAL A 16 -8.02 -4.79 -3.72
CA VAL A 16 -7.94 -3.54 -2.95
C VAL A 16 -7.39 -3.79 -1.54
N ASP A 17 -7.83 -4.86 -0.88
CA ASP A 17 -7.35 -5.27 0.44
C ASP A 17 -5.82 -5.45 0.44
N TYR A 18 -5.27 -6.11 -0.58
CA TYR A 18 -3.82 -6.27 -0.72
C TYR A 18 -3.11 -4.93 -0.88
N VAL A 19 -3.68 -4.01 -1.65
CA VAL A 19 -3.12 -2.66 -1.82
C VAL A 19 -3.09 -1.92 -0.48
N LEU A 20 -4.19 -1.98 0.28
CA LEU A 20 -4.32 -1.34 1.58
C LEU A 20 -3.38 -1.95 2.63
N GLU A 21 -3.20 -3.27 2.64
CA GLU A 21 -2.20 -3.93 3.49
C GLU A 21 -0.78 -3.42 3.23
N HIS A 22 -0.43 -3.14 1.96
CA HIS A 22 0.90 -2.76 1.53
C HIS A 22 1.04 -1.26 1.23
N LEU A 23 0.10 -0.44 1.71
CA LEU A 23 0.03 0.98 1.37
C LEU A 23 1.32 1.74 1.71
N ALA A 24 2.05 1.31 2.75
CA ALA A 24 3.35 1.88 3.13
C ALA A 24 4.44 1.75 2.04
N ASP A 25 4.34 0.74 1.16
CA ASP A 25 5.27 0.55 0.04
C ASP A 25 4.95 1.50 -1.14
N ALA A 26 3.74 2.06 -1.18
CA ALA A 26 3.30 2.99 -2.21
C ALA A 26 3.80 4.43 -1.99
N ASN A 27 4.34 4.74 -0.81
CA ASN A 27 4.84 6.10 -0.55
C ASN A 27 6.12 6.39 -1.33
N PHE A 28 5.97 7.34 -2.25
CA PHE A 28 7.05 7.87 -3.08
C PHE A 28 8.01 8.76 -2.29
N ASP A 29 7.49 9.63 -1.42
CA ASP A 29 8.33 10.59 -0.69
C ASP A 29 7.86 10.84 0.77
N PRO A 30 8.14 9.90 1.68
CA PRO A 30 7.66 9.96 3.06
C PRO A 30 8.33 11.05 3.90
N GLU A 31 9.44 11.64 3.43
CA GLU A 31 10.14 12.70 4.17
C GLU A 31 9.44 14.06 4.05
N PHE A 32 8.68 14.27 2.97
CA PHE A 32 8.05 15.57 2.67
C PHE A 32 6.55 15.61 2.96
N TYR A 33 5.93 14.46 3.25
CA TYR A 33 4.49 14.36 3.47
C TYR A 33 4.15 13.55 4.72
N LYS A 34 3.05 13.94 5.38
CA LYS A 34 2.50 13.18 6.51
C LYS A 34 1.98 11.83 6.01
N LEU A 35 2.26 10.81 6.80
CA LEU A 35 1.83 9.44 6.53
C LEU A 35 0.44 9.22 7.11
N HIS A 36 -0.51 8.87 6.25
CA HIS A 36 -1.93 8.71 6.59
C HIS A 36 -2.41 7.26 6.44
N GLU A 37 -1.52 6.27 6.26
CA GLU A 37 -1.95 4.89 5.93
C GLU A 37 -2.81 4.29 7.03
N LYS A 38 -2.49 4.57 8.30
CA LYS A 38 -3.26 4.08 9.45
C LYS A 38 -4.68 4.60 9.45
N GLU A 39 -4.85 5.89 9.16
CA GLU A 39 -6.17 6.54 9.13
C GLU A 39 -7.00 6.05 7.95
N ILE A 40 -6.37 5.90 6.78
CA ILE A 40 -6.99 5.36 5.57
C ILE A 40 -7.50 3.92 5.84
N VAL A 41 -6.65 3.04 6.38
CA VAL A 41 -7.03 1.64 6.66
C VAL A 41 -8.11 1.57 7.74
N ALA A 42 -8.00 2.36 8.80
CA ALA A 42 -9.02 2.40 9.85
C ALA A 42 -10.40 2.83 9.30
N LYS A 43 -10.42 3.88 8.45
CA LYS A 43 -11.64 4.36 7.81
C LYS A 43 -12.23 3.33 6.86
N PHE A 44 -11.40 2.69 6.04
CA PHE A 44 -11.85 1.65 5.12
C PHE A 44 -12.42 0.43 5.85
N ASN A 45 -11.75 -0.03 6.92
CA ASN A 45 -12.22 -1.13 7.77
C ASN A 45 -13.59 -0.83 8.36
N GLN A 46 -13.79 0.40 8.86
CA GLN A 46 -15.07 0.84 9.41
C GLN A 46 -16.19 0.83 8.36
N GLU A 47 -15.93 1.34 7.16
CA GLU A 47 -16.95 1.50 6.12
C GLU A 47 -17.31 0.19 5.42
N ASN A 48 -16.37 -0.75 5.35
CA ASN A 48 -16.51 -1.98 4.57
C ASN A 48 -16.61 -3.24 5.44
N ASN A 49 -16.65 -3.10 6.77
CA ASN A 49 -16.62 -4.20 7.73
C ASN A 49 -15.47 -5.19 7.48
N THR A 50 -14.27 -4.65 7.23
CA THR A 50 -13.04 -5.43 7.03
C THR A 50 -12.10 -5.30 8.23
N ASN A 51 -11.06 -6.14 8.27
CA ASN A 51 -10.05 -6.13 9.34
C ASN A 51 -8.63 -6.12 8.75
N ILE A 52 -8.39 -5.18 7.83
CA ILE A 52 -7.11 -5.04 7.14
C ILE A 52 -6.07 -4.49 8.13
N GLN A 53 -4.87 -5.07 8.09
CA GLN A 53 -3.75 -4.70 8.95
C GLN A 53 -2.56 -4.27 8.10
N LEU A 54 -1.99 -3.10 8.41
CA LEU A 54 -0.85 -2.56 7.66
C LEU A 54 0.40 -3.41 7.85
N LYS A 55 1.05 -3.73 6.74
CA LYS A 55 2.38 -4.33 6.73
C LYS A 55 3.44 -3.24 6.77
N LYS A 56 4.52 -3.53 7.50
CA LYS A 56 5.70 -2.67 7.51
C LYS A 56 6.28 -2.55 6.10
N LYS A 57 6.78 -1.36 5.78
CA LYS A 57 7.48 -1.08 4.53
C LYS A 57 8.60 -2.10 4.31
N SER A 58 8.72 -2.63 3.09
CA SER A 58 9.77 -3.59 2.76
C SER A 58 10.55 -3.15 1.53
N TRP A 59 11.80 -2.76 1.77
CA TRP A 59 12.74 -2.43 0.70
C TRP A 59 12.97 -3.59 -0.28
N LYS A 60 12.88 -4.84 0.19
CA LYS A 60 12.91 -6.00 -0.70
C LYS A 60 11.72 -6.00 -1.65
N ARG A 61 10.51 -5.69 -1.21
CA ARG A 61 9.34 -5.65 -2.12
C ARG A 61 9.39 -4.49 -3.11
N ILE A 62 10.03 -3.39 -2.73
CA ILE A 62 10.15 -2.17 -3.55
C ILE A 62 11.27 -2.32 -4.58
N PHE A 63 12.46 -2.79 -4.19
CA PHE A 63 13.65 -2.79 -5.04
C PHE A 63 14.06 -4.16 -5.60
N SER A 64 13.38 -5.25 -5.21
CA SER A 64 13.67 -6.57 -5.80
C SER A 64 13.15 -6.60 -7.23
N LYS A 65 14.05 -6.33 -8.18
CA LYS A 65 13.92 -6.74 -9.58
C LYS A 65 13.85 -8.25 -9.61
N THR A 66 12.64 -8.78 -9.55
CA THR A 66 12.38 -10.19 -9.86
C THR A 66 11.98 -10.25 -11.31
#